data_AF-A0A353H0D2-F1
#
_entry.id   AF-A0A353H0D2-F1
#
_cell.length_a   1.000
_cell.length_b   1.000
_cell.length_c   1.000
_cell.angle_alpha   90.00
_cell.angle_beta   90.00
_cell.angle_gamma   90.00
#
_symmetry.space_group_name_H-M   'P 1'
#
loop_
_entity.id
_entity.type
_entity.pdbx_description
1 polymer ?
#
loop_
_entity_poly.entity_id
_entity_poly.type
_entity_poly.pdbx_seq_one_letter_code
_entity_poly.pdbx_strand_id
1 'polypeptide(L)'
;MVDKNERSAWPAITGIFLFLVIVGYLWVVADVVGNPGINHDEFLKAMITYTSLLAYVLMFFFIIKNEIRNFQIKKAHPDYKPSFSWWQRTGIFLVVLAVVGRSLSFLTFVIGNNGWNTITLFVALFTDSIIGKPRIVPPKPVDQTVLVQINDQSLVSANPIIDGSPPSNPLPQESIQKAPVKQSNSAAIIGLSIVVGFTILGIIIAGSRQNEITPSQYGNWTATPVPPTNTPIPNFTPHYVNSGSSAGCVRWSNVTLADVGKTMCVYGTVRRTWFSEQQWTQYFTFSSDPQAIYFQKFSYVFDPGLDGRCVKFTGEILQSYSTPYMDLLPEDVIYLCD
;
A
#
# COMPACT_ATOMS: atom_id res chain seq x y z
N MET A 1 -17.91 -33.55 12.23
CA MET A 1 -17.94 -32.71 13.43
C MET A 1 -16.49 -32.45 13.84
N VAL A 2 -16.00 -31.22 13.71
CA VAL A 2 -14.67 -30.81 14.18
C VAL A 2 -14.90 -30.02 15.46
N ASP A 3 -14.29 -30.45 16.56
CA ASP A 3 -14.48 -29.86 17.88
C ASP A 3 -14.20 -28.36 17.86
N LYS A 4 -15.17 -27.57 18.36
CA LYS A 4 -15.07 -26.11 18.48
C LYS A 4 -13.98 -25.65 19.47
N ASN A 5 -13.36 -26.57 20.22
CA ASN A 5 -12.43 -26.25 21.30
C ASN A 5 -10.97 -26.03 20.88
N GLU A 6 -10.55 -26.35 19.65
CA GLU A 6 -9.15 -26.10 19.23
C GLU A 6 -8.87 -24.65 18.76
N ARG A 7 -9.86 -23.76 18.78
CA ARG A 7 -9.76 -22.46 18.09
C ARG A 7 -9.09 -21.31 18.86
N SER A 8 -8.48 -21.52 20.04
CA SER A 8 -8.16 -20.39 20.94
C SER A 8 -6.71 -20.24 21.45
N ALA A 9 -5.80 -21.20 21.22
CA ALA A 9 -4.45 -21.09 21.82
C ALA A 9 -3.49 -20.11 21.09
N TRP A 10 -3.76 -19.80 19.82
CA TRP A 10 -2.82 -19.05 18.97
C TRP A 10 -2.61 -17.59 19.34
N PRO A 11 -3.66 -16.80 19.67
CA PRO A 11 -3.47 -15.42 20.12
C PRO A 11 -2.59 -15.34 21.38
N ALA A 12 -2.75 -16.29 22.30
CA ALA A 12 -1.96 -16.37 23.53
C ALA A 12 -0.48 -16.67 23.23
N ILE A 13 -0.18 -17.63 22.35
CA ILE A 13 1.21 -17.96 21.98
C ILE A 13 1.88 -16.78 21.29
N THR A 14 1.20 -16.11 20.34
CA THR A 14 1.76 -14.91 19.69
C THR A 14 1.97 -13.75 20.65
N GLY A 15 1.07 -13.57 21.62
CA GLY A 15 1.20 -12.54 22.64
C GLY A 15 2.40 -12.78 23.57
N ILE A 16 2.58 -14.01 24.04
CA ILE A 16 3.71 -14.39 24.90
C ILE A 16 5.04 -14.19 24.17
N PHE A 17 5.12 -14.59 22.89
CA PHE A 17 6.35 -14.45 22.12
C PHE A 17 6.72 -12.98 21.89
N LEU A 18 5.74 -12.14 21.52
CA LEU A 18 5.95 -10.71 21.35
C LEU A 18 6.38 -10.06 22.68
N PHE A 19 5.74 -10.44 23.78
CA PHE A 19 6.08 -9.96 25.12
C PHE A 19 7.53 -10.29 25.49
N LEU A 20 7.98 -11.54 25.27
CA LEU A 20 9.37 -11.94 25.56
C LEU A 20 10.38 -11.16 24.72
N VAL A 21 10.08 -10.89 23.45
CA VAL A 21 10.97 -10.08 22.59
C VAL A 21 11.04 -8.63 23.07
N ILE A 22 9.91 -8.03 23.47
CA ILE A 22 9.87 -6.67 24.01
C ILE A 22 10.63 -6.60 25.34
N VAL A 23 10.43 -7.56 26.24
CA VAL A 23 11.14 -7.62 27.53
C VAL A 23 12.64 -7.77 27.32
N GLY A 24 13.07 -8.65 26.41
CA GLY A 24 14.48 -8.80 26.05
C GLY A 24 15.07 -7.50 25.50
N TYR A 25 14.35 -6.79 24.63
CA TYR A 25 14.78 -5.50 24.10
C TYR A 25 14.91 -4.44 25.20
N LEU A 26 13.91 -4.31 26.08
CA LEU A 26 13.95 -3.34 27.17
C LEU A 26 15.07 -3.66 28.17
N TRP A 27 15.35 -4.94 28.41
CA TRP A 27 16.45 -5.35 29.28
C TRP A 27 17.82 -4.93 28.72
N VAL A 28 18.04 -5.10 27.41
CA VAL A 28 19.27 -4.65 26.73
C VAL A 28 19.39 -3.12 26.80
N VAL A 29 18.29 -2.39 26.57
CA VAL A 29 18.31 -0.92 26.68
C VAL A 29 18.63 -0.48 28.11
N ALA A 30 18.07 -1.15 29.12
CA ALA A 30 18.32 -0.82 30.53
C ALA A 30 19.77 -1.09 30.94
N ASP A 31 20.36 -2.22 30.50
CA ASP A 31 21.75 -2.57 30.79
C ASP A 31 22.73 -1.56 30.19
N VAL A 32 22.43 -1.07 28.98
CA VAL A 32 23.26 -0.03 28.33
C VAL A 32 23.13 1.30 29.06
N VAL A 33 21.91 1.75 29.35
CA VAL A 33 21.70 3.05 30.03
C VAL A 33 22.32 3.05 31.43
N GLY A 34 22.36 1.89 32.09
CA GLY A 34 22.95 1.72 33.42
C GLY A 34 24.48 1.66 33.45
N ASN A 35 25.16 1.46 32.32
CA ASN A 35 26.61 1.22 32.29
C ASN A 35 27.36 2.33 31.51
N PRO A 36 27.87 3.38 32.19
CA PRO A 36 28.50 4.54 31.56
C PRO A 36 29.83 4.23 30.85
N GLY A 37 30.35 3.00 30.95
CA GLY A 37 31.60 2.56 30.32
C GLY A 37 31.44 1.98 28.92
N ILE A 38 30.21 1.79 28.40
CA ILE A 38 30.00 1.16 27.10
C ILE A 38 30.32 2.16 25.98
N ASN A 39 31.21 1.75 25.07
CA ASN A 39 31.53 2.53 23.89
C ASN A 39 30.28 2.69 23.00
N HIS A 40 29.95 3.94 22.66
CA HIS A 40 28.80 4.31 21.83
C HIS A 40 28.69 3.49 20.53
N ASP A 41 29.82 3.11 19.94
CA ASP A 41 29.86 2.31 18.71
C ASP A 41 29.41 0.86 18.93
N GLU A 42 29.73 0.26 20.08
CA GLU A 42 29.27 -1.09 20.40
C GLU A 42 27.78 -1.11 20.71
N PHE A 43 27.29 -0.08 21.40
CA PHE A 43 25.86 0.08 21.65
C PHE A 43 25.06 0.19 20.34
N LEU A 44 25.53 1.01 19.40
CA LEU A 44 24.83 1.17 18.13
C LEU A 44 24.80 -0.15 17.33
N LYS A 45 25.91 -0.90 17.32
CA LYS A 45 25.97 -2.23 16.68
C LYS A 45 24.96 -3.20 17.32
N ALA A 46 24.85 -3.19 18.64
CA ALA A 46 23.86 -4.00 19.36
C ALA A 46 22.43 -3.59 18.97
N MET A 47 22.12 -2.29 18.99
CA MET A 47 20.79 -1.76 18.62
C MET A 47 20.39 -2.10 17.19
N ILE A 48 21.29 -1.95 16.22
CA ILE A 48 21.04 -2.31 14.82
C ILE A 48 20.78 -3.82 14.70
N THR A 49 21.53 -4.64 15.42
CA THR A 49 21.37 -6.10 15.40
C THR A 49 20.01 -6.50 15.99
N TYR A 50 19.62 -5.94 17.14
CA TYR A 50 18.34 -6.23 17.80
C TYR A 50 17.13 -5.75 17.00
N THR A 51 17.19 -4.54 16.45
CA THR A 51 16.09 -4.01 15.60
C THR A 51 15.92 -4.84 14.33
N SER A 52 17.02 -5.28 13.73
CA SER A 52 16.98 -6.18 12.56
C SER A 52 16.39 -7.54 12.93
N LEU A 53 16.81 -8.13 14.06
CA LEU A 53 16.25 -9.40 14.55
C LEU A 53 14.74 -9.29 14.84
N LEU A 54 14.30 -8.20 15.46
CA LEU A 54 12.88 -7.93 15.71
C LEU A 54 12.09 -7.84 14.40
N ALA A 55 12.61 -7.13 13.40
CA ALA A 55 11.97 -7.04 12.09
C ALA A 55 11.83 -8.42 11.42
N TYR A 56 12.85 -9.27 11.51
CA TYR A 56 12.78 -10.66 11.02
C TYR A 56 11.72 -11.49 11.73
N VAL A 57 11.65 -11.40 13.05
CA VAL A 57 10.66 -12.12 13.86
C VAL A 57 9.24 -11.68 13.50
N LEU A 58 9.01 -10.37 13.38
CA LEU A 58 7.69 -9.83 12.99
C LEU A 58 7.27 -10.27 11.58
N MET A 59 8.20 -10.24 10.61
CA MET A 59 7.92 -10.74 9.26
C MET A 59 7.57 -12.23 9.27
N PHE A 60 8.30 -13.04 10.05
CA PHE A 60 8.04 -14.47 10.17
C PHE A 60 6.63 -14.75 10.73
N PHE A 61 6.21 -14.02 11.77
CA PHE A 61 4.86 -14.12 12.31
C PHE A 61 3.78 -13.70 11.31
N PHE A 62 4.03 -12.65 10.52
CA PHE A 62 3.10 -12.22 9.48
C PHE A 62 2.91 -13.32 8.42
N ILE A 63 3.99 -13.99 8.02
CA ILE A 63 3.96 -15.11 7.07
C ILE A 63 3.16 -16.28 7.65
N ILE A 64 3.46 -16.69 8.88
CA ILE A 64 2.72 -17.79 9.54
C ILE A 64 1.23 -17.45 9.62
N LYS A 65 0.88 -16.23 10.05
CA LYS A 65 -0.53 -15.79 10.14
C LYS A 65 -1.23 -15.87 8.78
N ASN A 66 -0.54 -15.48 7.71
CA ASN A 66 -1.09 -15.54 6.36
C ASN A 66 -1.25 -16.99 5.86
N GLU A 67 -0.30 -17.88 6.13
CA GLU A 67 -0.42 -19.30 5.77
C GLU A 67 -1.54 -20.00 6.55
N ILE A 68 -1.68 -19.73 7.85
CA ILE A 68 -2.81 -20.25 8.63
C ILE A 68 -4.13 -19.78 8.04
N ARG A 69 -4.25 -18.50 7.65
CA ARG A 69 -5.45 -17.97 6.99
C ARG A 69 -5.76 -18.73 5.69
N ASN A 70 -4.75 -18.94 4.85
CA ASN A 70 -4.92 -19.68 3.59
C ASN A 70 -5.32 -21.15 3.84
N PHE A 71 -4.77 -21.77 4.88
CA PHE A 71 -5.16 -23.12 5.27
C PHE A 71 -6.63 -23.20 5.71
N GLN A 72 -7.10 -22.23 6.50
CA GLN A 72 -8.52 -22.17 6.89
C GLN A 72 -9.43 -21.95 5.68
N ILE A 73 -9.04 -21.10 4.73
CA ILE A 73 -9.80 -20.88 3.48
C ILE A 73 -9.88 -22.17 2.65
N LYS A 74 -8.75 -22.89 2.49
CA LYS A 74 -8.72 -24.15 1.76
C LYS A 74 -9.58 -25.24 2.43
N LYS A 75 -9.66 -25.24 3.76
CA LYS A 75 -10.53 -26.15 4.52
C LYS A 75 -12.01 -25.83 4.30
N ALA A 76 -12.36 -24.54 4.14
CA ALA A 76 -13.72 -24.10 3.85
C ALA A 76 -14.13 -24.30 2.37
N HIS A 77 -13.17 -24.17 1.45
CA HIS A 77 -13.39 -24.28 0.00
C HIS A 77 -12.33 -25.20 -0.64
N PRO A 78 -12.65 -26.49 -0.85
CA PRO A 78 -11.71 -27.48 -1.38
C PRO A 78 -11.15 -27.10 -2.77
N ASP A 79 -11.93 -26.37 -3.56
CA ASP A 79 -11.59 -25.94 -4.91
C ASP A 79 -10.74 -24.65 -4.96
N TYR A 80 -10.45 -24.03 -3.80
CA TYR A 80 -9.63 -22.83 -3.74
C TYR A 80 -8.18 -23.13 -4.16
N LYS A 81 -7.79 -22.63 -5.34
CA LYS A 81 -6.40 -22.62 -5.82
C LYS A 81 -5.75 -21.29 -5.43
N PRO A 82 -4.80 -21.26 -4.48
CA PRO A 82 -4.10 -20.03 -4.14
C PRO A 82 -3.34 -19.49 -5.36
N SER A 83 -3.31 -18.17 -5.50
CA SER A 83 -2.66 -17.46 -6.62
C SER A 83 -1.14 -17.62 -6.69
N PHE A 84 -0.51 -18.11 -5.61
CA PHE A 84 0.93 -18.39 -5.54
C PHE A 84 1.15 -19.76 -4.93
N SER A 85 1.99 -20.56 -5.60
CA SER A 85 2.41 -21.85 -5.05
C SER A 85 3.26 -21.65 -3.80
N TRP A 86 3.22 -22.61 -2.88
CA TRP A 86 4.02 -22.58 -1.66
C TRP A 86 5.51 -22.34 -1.94
N TRP A 87 6.03 -22.94 -3.01
CA TRP A 87 7.41 -22.77 -3.50
C TRP A 87 7.73 -21.35 -3.97
N GLN A 88 6.78 -20.65 -4.59
CA GLN A 88 7.00 -19.26 -4.99
C GLN A 88 7.07 -18.33 -3.77
N ARG A 89 6.28 -18.61 -2.73
CA ARG A 89 6.29 -17.82 -1.49
C ARG A 89 7.57 -18.01 -0.69
N THR A 90 8.02 -19.27 -0.53
CA THR A 90 9.31 -19.57 0.10
C THR A 90 10.48 -19.05 -0.74
N GLY A 91 10.40 -19.11 -2.07
CA GLY A 91 11.39 -18.51 -2.97
C GLY A 91 11.52 -16.99 -2.80
N ILE A 92 10.40 -16.26 -2.83
CA ILE A 92 10.39 -14.80 -2.59
C ILE A 92 10.96 -14.50 -1.19
N PHE A 93 10.60 -15.28 -0.19
CA PHE A 93 11.12 -15.12 1.17
C PHE A 93 12.64 -15.31 1.27
N LEU A 94 13.19 -16.35 0.64
CA LEU A 94 14.63 -16.59 0.62
C LEU A 94 15.38 -15.48 -0.14
N VAL A 95 14.79 -14.94 -1.21
CA VAL A 95 15.34 -13.78 -1.93
C VAL A 95 15.33 -12.53 -1.06
N VAL A 96 14.23 -12.24 -0.36
CA VAL A 96 14.15 -11.11 0.57
C VAL A 96 15.16 -11.28 1.71
N LEU A 97 15.28 -12.48 2.29
CA LEU A 97 16.29 -12.79 3.30
C LEU A 97 17.72 -12.58 2.80
N ALA A 98 18.03 -13.04 1.58
CA ALA A 98 19.35 -12.88 0.98
C ALA A 98 19.66 -11.41 0.70
N VAL A 99 18.68 -10.63 0.24
CA VAL A 99 18.84 -9.19 -0.02
C VAL A 99 19.01 -8.42 1.28
N VAL A 100 18.16 -8.64 2.28
CA VAL A 100 18.26 -7.94 3.58
C VAL A 100 19.53 -8.35 4.31
N GLY A 101 19.91 -9.64 4.28
CA GLY A 101 21.17 -10.12 4.83
C GLY A 101 22.39 -9.46 4.19
N ARG A 102 22.43 -9.36 2.85
CA ARG A 102 23.50 -8.66 2.13
C ARG A 102 23.52 -7.17 2.41
N SER A 103 22.36 -6.51 2.51
CA SER A 103 22.26 -5.11 2.88
C SER A 103 22.77 -4.84 4.29
N LEU A 104 22.49 -5.73 5.25
CA LEU A 104 23.03 -5.64 6.61
C LEU A 104 24.54 -5.82 6.64
N SER A 105 25.08 -6.83 5.93
CA SER A 105 26.53 -7.05 5.84
C SER A 105 27.25 -5.88 5.14
N PHE A 106 26.62 -5.28 4.14
CA PHE A 106 27.14 -4.09 3.48
C PHE A 106 27.12 -2.87 4.41
N LEU A 107 26.04 -2.70 5.18
CA LEU A 107 25.91 -1.62 6.14
C LEU A 107 26.96 -1.73 7.26
N THR A 108 27.20 -2.91 7.81
CA THR A 108 28.24 -3.13 8.82
C THR A 108 29.65 -2.90 8.26
N PHE A 109 29.89 -3.26 7.00
CA PHE A 109 31.14 -2.97 6.31
C PHE A 109 31.36 -1.47 6.09
N VAL A 110 30.33 -0.74 5.64
CA VAL A 110 30.40 0.72 5.41
C VAL A 110 30.60 1.48 6.72
N ILE A 111 29.93 1.07 7.80
CA ILE A 111 30.11 1.63 9.14
C ILE A 111 31.54 1.39 9.65
N GLY A 112 32.11 0.21 9.38
CA GLY A 112 33.47 -0.15 9.82
C GLY A 112 34.60 0.65 9.15
N ASN A 113 34.42 1.08 7.90
CA ASN A 113 35.52 1.66 7.11
C ASN A 113 35.45 3.18 6.89
N ASN A 114 34.26 3.79 6.82
CA ASN A 114 34.15 5.16 6.25
C ASN A 114 33.49 6.21 7.17
N GLY A 115 33.09 5.84 8.39
CA GLY A 115 32.44 6.77 9.32
C GLY A 115 31.07 7.29 8.85
N TRP A 116 30.43 8.06 9.73
CA TRP A 116 29.00 8.40 9.69
C TRP A 116 28.52 9.20 8.48
N ASN A 117 29.39 9.98 7.82
CA ASN A 117 29.02 10.82 6.67
C ASN A 117 28.49 10.01 5.48
N THR A 118 28.90 8.75 5.36
CA THR A 118 28.46 7.83 4.30
C THR A 118 27.03 7.32 4.50
N ILE A 119 26.58 7.23 5.76
CA ILE A 119 25.25 6.71 6.12
C ILE A 119 24.16 7.72 5.76
N THR A 120 24.42 9.02 6.00
CA THR A 120 23.49 10.10 5.65
C THR A 120 23.23 10.15 4.14
N LEU A 121 24.26 9.93 3.32
CA LEU A 121 24.13 9.85 1.87
C LEU A 121 23.31 8.64 1.43
N PHE A 122 23.52 7.48 2.07
CA PHE A 122 22.81 6.25 1.74
C PHE A 122 21.31 6.32 2.11
N VAL A 123 20.99 6.88 3.28
CA VAL A 123 19.60 7.09 3.72
C VAL A 123 18.89 8.07 2.77
N ALA A 124 19.55 9.17 2.37
CA ALA A 124 19.00 10.15 1.44
C ALA A 124 18.68 9.54 0.06
N LEU A 125 19.57 8.70 -0.47
CA LEU A 125 19.37 8.02 -1.76
C LEU A 125 18.25 6.97 -1.70
N PHE A 126 18.10 6.28 -0.57
CA PHE A 126 17.03 5.29 -0.40
C PHE A 126 15.65 5.93 -0.22
N THR A 127 15.56 7.06 0.49
CA THR A 127 14.30 7.81 0.63
C THR A 127 13.84 8.40 -0.69
N ASP A 128 14.76 8.89 -1.54
CA ASP A 128 14.45 9.41 -2.88
C ASP A 128 13.95 8.32 -3.85
N SER A 129 14.34 7.05 -3.64
CA SER A 129 13.89 5.94 -4.47
C SER A 129 12.52 5.39 -4.07
N ILE A 130 12.09 5.59 -2.82
CA ILE A 130 10.80 5.08 -2.30
C ILE A 130 9.71 6.15 -2.42
N ILE A 131 10.06 7.41 -2.21
CA ILE A 131 9.13 8.54 -2.36
C ILE A 131 9.29 9.04 -3.79
N GLY A 132 8.57 8.40 -4.72
CA GLY A 132 8.55 8.83 -6.12
C GLY A 132 8.26 10.32 -6.22
N LYS A 133 9.20 11.09 -6.77
CA LYS A 133 9.04 12.54 -6.97
C LYS A 133 7.74 12.79 -7.76
N PRO A 134 6.85 13.70 -7.31
CA PRO A 134 5.69 14.08 -8.08
C PRO A 134 6.16 14.62 -9.43
N ARG A 135 5.66 14.03 -10.52
CA ARG A 135 5.87 14.52 -11.87
C ARG A 135 5.25 15.92 -11.97
N ILE A 136 6.09 16.94 -11.94
CA ILE A 136 5.70 18.30 -12.32
C ILE A 136 5.45 18.24 -13.84
N VAL A 137 4.16 18.26 -14.21
CA VAL A 137 3.74 18.39 -15.61
C VAL A 137 4.12 19.80 -16.05
N PRO A 138 4.98 19.99 -17.06
CA PRO A 138 5.27 21.32 -17.56
C PRO A 138 3.99 21.95 -18.11
N PRO A 139 3.74 23.24 -17.86
CA PRO A 139 2.57 23.93 -18.40
C PRO A 139 2.56 23.83 -19.93
N LYS A 140 1.37 23.55 -20.46
CA LYS A 140 1.09 23.45 -21.89
C LYS A 140 1.54 24.76 -22.57
N PRO A 141 2.29 24.69 -23.69
CA PRO A 141 2.66 25.90 -24.42
C PRO A 141 1.39 26.60 -24.90
N VAL A 142 1.30 27.90 -24.57
CA VAL A 142 0.27 28.80 -25.06
C VAL A 142 0.55 29.05 -26.54
N ASP A 143 -0.41 28.74 -27.40
CA ASP A 143 -0.39 29.11 -28.82
C ASP A 143 -0.35 30.64 -28.94
N GLN A 144 0.80 31.19 -29.30
CA GLN A 144 0.93 32.58 -29.75
C GLN A 144 0.90 32.60 -31.28
N THR A 145 -0.30 32.85 -31.80
CA THR A 145 -0.53 33.21 -33.20
C THR A 145 -0.03 34.63 -33.43
N VAL A 146 1.08 34.73 -34.15
CA VAL A 146 1.38 35.71 -35.23
C VAL A 146 0.98 37.17 -34.98
N LEU A 147 2.00 38.01 -34.72
CA LEU A 147 2.08 39.33 -35.38
C LEU A 147 3.55 39.67 -35.62
N VAL A 148 3.93 39.53 -36.89
CA VAL A 148 5.18 39.96 -37.48
C VAL A 148 5.21 41.49 -37.47
N GLN A 149 6.20 42.08 -36.80
CA GLN A 149 6.75 43.35 -37.26
C GLN A 149 8.27 43.30 -37.24
N ILE A 150 8.79 43.59 -38.43
CA ILE A 150 10.17 43.73 -38.83
C ILE A 150 10.75 44.97 -38.14
N ASN A 151 11.95 44.86 -37.55
CA ASN A 151 12.89 45.95 -37.59
C ASN A 151 14.33 45.45 -37.43
N ASP A 152 15.08 45.61 -38.52
CA ASP A 152 16.54 45.57 -38.56
C ASP A 152 17.14 46.67 -37.69
N GLN A 153 18.29 46.41 -37.05
CA GLN A 153 19.48 47.27 -37.20
C GLN A 153 20.72 46.78 -36.42
N SER A 154 21.85 46.82 -37.15
CA SER A 154 23.25 47.08 -36.76
C SER A 154 23.97 46.10 -35.81
N LEU A 155 24.98 45.36 -36.30
CA LEU A 155 26.40 45.76 -36.42
C LEU A 155 27.03 46.18 -35.09
N VAL A 156 27.94 45.36 -34.52
CA VAL A 156 29.34 45.75 -34.27
C VAL A 156 30.21 44.49 -34.24
N SER A 157 31.21 44.52 -35.12
CA SER A 157 32.38 43.67 -35.22
C SER A 157 33.48 44.19 -34.27
N ALA A 158 34.13 43.31 -33.51
CA ALA A 158 35.54 43.47 -33.12
C ALA A 158 36.09 42.17 -32.50
N ASN A 159 37.04 41.58 -33.21
CA ASN A 159 38.14 40.75 -32.71
C ASN A 159 39.43 41.58 -33.05
N PRO A 160 40.68 41.32 -32.58
CA PRO A 160 41.20 40.12 -31.90
C PRO A 160 42.43 40.36 -30.94
N ILE A 161 43.17 39.28 -30.59
CA ILE A 161 44.66 39.14 -30.56
C ILE A 161 45.48 39.34 -29.24
N ILE A 162 46.23 38.27 -28.86
CA ILE A 162 47.65 38.14 -28.36
C ILE A 162 47.98 38.70 -26.93
N ASP A 163 48.88 38.21 -26.05
CA ASP A 163 50.00 37.24 -25.93
C ASP A 163 50.05 36.82 -24.43
N GLY A 164 50.58 35.68 -23.98
CA GLY A 164 52.04 35.47 -23.82
C GLY A 164 52.43 35.36 -22.33
N SER A 165 52.63 34.12 -21.86
CA SER A 165 53.63 33.58 -20.91
C SER A 165 54.24 34.37 -19.72
N PRO A 166 54.80 33.67 -18.70
CA PRO A 166 54.71 34.03 -17.27
C PRO A 166 55.97 34.73 -16.71
N PRO A 167 55.92 35.18 -15.44
CA PRO A 167 57.06 34.95 -14.56
C PRO A 167 56.71 34.38 -13.18
N SER A 168 57.60 33.47 -12.79
CA SER A 168 57.87 32.92 -11.47
C SER A 168 58.04 33.96 -10.35
N ASN A 169 57.48 33.66 -9.17
CA ASN A 169 58.20 33.77 -7.90
C ASN A 169 57.49 33.00 -6.77
N PRO A 170 58.23 32.28 -5.90
CA PRO A 170 57.67 31.59 -4.75
C PRO A 170 57.73 32.48 -3.49
N LEU A 171 56.65 32.53 -2.72
CA LEU A 171 56.58 33.19 -1.41
C LEU A 171 55.40 32.60 -0.62
N PRO A 172 55.42 32.71 0.72
CA PRO A 172 55.96 31.74 1.65
C PRO A 172 54.86 30.83 2.24
N GLN A 173 55.25 29.66 2.75
CA GLN A 173 54.40 28.78 3.54
C GLN A 173 53.82 29.53 4.75
N GLU A 174 52.55 29.90 4.66
CA GLU A 174 51.74 30.30 5.80
C GLU A 174 51.36 29.02 6.56
N SER A 175 51.89 28.90 7.78
CA SER A 175 51.53 27.85 8.72
C SER A 175 50.04 27.95 9.04
N ILE A 176 49.23 27.07 8.44
CA ILE A 176 47.82 26.90 8.77
C ILE A 176 47.75 26.40 10.22
N GLN A 177 47.64 27.33 11.14
CA GLN A 177 47.31 27.07 12.53
C GLN A 177 45.87 26.56 12.56
N LYS A 178 45.74 25.24 12.72
CA LYS A 178 44.47 24.52 12.79
C LYS A 178 43.65 25.11 13.95
N ALA A 179 42.68 25.96 13.61
CA ALA A 179 41.75 26.52 14.56
C ALA A 179 41.04 25.38 15.31
N PRO A 180 40.83 25.50 16.63
CA PRO A 180 40.10 24.48 17.39
C PRO A 180 38.69 24.38 16.81
N VAL A 181 38.40 23.23 16.20
CA VAL A 181 37.06 22.88 15.72
C VAL A 181 36.16 22.85 16.95
N LYS A 182 35.32 23.87 17.07
CA LYS A 182 34.30 24.00 18.11
C LYS A 182 33.40 22.76 18.01
N GLN A 183 33.56 21.86 18.96
CA GLN A 183 32.80 20.60 19.05
C GLN A 183 31.31 20.96 19.08
N SER A 184 30.66 20.75 17.94
CA SER A 184 29.25 21.04 17.73
C SER A 184 28.43 20.09 18.60
N ASN A 185 27.48 20.62 19.35
CA ASN A 185 26.54 19.88 20.21
C ASN A 185 25.53 19.03 19.41
N SER A 186 25.88 18.59 18.20
CA SER A 186 25.04 17.83 17.26
C SER A 186 24.64 16.44 17.79
N ALA A 187 25.36 15.89 18.77
CA ALA A 187 24.97 14.65 19.44
C ALA A 187 23.64 14.79 20.22
N ALA A 188 23.35 15.96 20.80
CA ALA A 188 22.11 16.19 21.56
C ALA A 188 20.88 16.28 20.65
N ILE A 189 21.04 16.81 19.44
CA ILE A 189 19.93 17.00 18.48
C ILE A 189 19.50 15.66 17.85
N ILE A 190 20.45 14.76 17.62
CA ILE A 190 20.18 13.42 17.06
C ILE A 190 19.49 12.52 18.10
N GLY A 191 19.90 12.60 19.37
CA GLY A 191 19.23 11.88 20.47
C GLY A 191 17.76 12.28 20.64
N LEU A 192 17.45 13.57 20.55
CA LEU A 192 16.07 14.06 20.68
C LEU A 192 15.15 13.55 19.56
N SER A 193 15.69 13.47 18.33
CA SER A 193 14.93 13.04 17.14
C SER A 193 14.47 11.58 17.24
N ILE A 194 15.31 10.71 17.80
CA ILE A 194 15.00 9.29 18.01
C ILE A 194 13.92 9.13 19.09
N VAL A 195 14.05 9.87 20.21
CA VAL A 195 13.06 9.82 21.30
C VAL A 195 11.68 10.33 20.85
N VAL A 196 11.63 11.39 20.03
CA VAL A 196 10.37 11.90 19.47
C VAL A 196 9.74 10.90 18.48
N GLY A 197 10.55 10.25 17.64
CA GLY A 197 10.05 9.23 16.71
C GLY A 197 9.43 8.02 17.43
N PHE A 198 10.10 7.51 18.47
CA PHE A 198 9.59 6.37 19.24
C PHE A 198 8.38 6.72 20.11
N THR A 199 8.29 7.95 20.63
CA THR A 199 7.11 8.38 21.40
C THR A 199 5.89 8.55 20.51
N ILE A 200 6.01 9.13 19.30
CA ILE A 200 4.89 9.21 18.35
C ILE A 200 4.43 7.80 17.94
N LEU A 201 5.35 6.89 17.65
CA LEU A 201 5.00 5.50 17.30
C LEU A 201 4.34 4.76 18.47
N GLY A 202 4.81 4.99 19.70
CA GLY A 202 4.20 4.46 20.92
C GLY A 202 2.77 4.99 21.15
N ILE A 203 2.51 6.26 20.86
CA ILE A 203 1.16 6.86 20.96
C ILE A 203 0.22 6.25 19.91
N ILE A 204 0.69 6.02 18.68
CA ILE A 204 -0.13 5.37 17.63
C ILE A 204 -0.49 3.94 18.01
N ILE A 205 0.46 3.18 18.59
CA ILE A 205 0.21 1.80 19.05
C ILE A 205 -0.68 1.79 20.30
N ALA A 206 -0.46 2.69 21.26
CA ALA A 206 -1.26 2.78 22.48
C ALA A 206 -2.68 3.30 22.22
N GLY A 207 -2.86 4.24 21.30
CA GLY A 207 -4.17 4.74 20.86
C GLY A 207 -4.99 3.74 20.05
N SER A 208 -4.34 2.68 19.54
CA SER A 208 -5.03 1.56 18.88
C SER A 208 -5.57 0.51 19.86
N ARG A 209 -5.41 0.71 21.18
CA ARG A 209 -6.24 0.02 22.16
C ARG A 209 -7.66 0.50 21.95
N GLN A 210 -8.40 -0.23 21.10
CA GLN A 210 -9.85 -0.25 21.15
C GLN A 210 -10.20 -0.32 22.63
N ASN A 211 -10.97 0.65 23.12
CA ASN A 211 -11.54 0.60 24.45
C ASN A 211 -12.14 -0.78 24.58
N GLU A 212 -11.45 -1.65 25.32
CA GLU A 212 -11.99 -2.92 25.73
C GLU A 212 -13.07 -2.49 26.71
N ILE A 213 -14.28 -2.37 26.17
CA ILE A 213 -15.47 -2.05 26.93
C ILE A 213 -15.52 -3.18 27.93
N THR A 214 -15.05 -2.91 29.16
CA THR A 214 -15.19 -3.81 30.29
C THR A 214 -16.66 -4.22 30.26
N PRO A 215 -17.00 -5.51 30.11
CA PRO A 215 -18.39 -5.92 30.06
C PRO A 215 -18.99 -5.54 31.42
N SER A 216 -19.61 -4.35 31.46
CA SER A 216 -20.43 -3.93 32.56
C SER A 216 -21.47 -5.02 32.69
N GLN A 217 -21.44 -5.73 33.83
CA GLN A 217 -22.34 -6.79 34.24
C GLN A 217 -23.44 -7.03 33.20
N TYR A 218 -23.22 -8.04 32.37
CA TYR A 218 -24.25 -8.52 31.46
C TYR A 218 -25.46 -8.80 32.33
N GLY A 219 -26.44 -7.87 32.31
CA GLY A 219 -27.73 -8.11 32.91
C GLY A 219 -28.17 -9.47 32.40
N ASN A 220 -28.70 -10.29 33.31
CA ASN A 220 -29.18 -11.61 32.96
C ASN A 220 -30.41 -11.43 32.06
N TRP A 221 -30.17 -11.13 30.79
CA TRP A 221 -31.17 -11.05 29.75
C TRP A 221 -31.50 -12.49 29.43
N THR A 222 -32.43 -13.04 30.20
CA THR A 222 -33.18 -14.22 29.80
C THR A 222 -33.86 -13.84 28.50
N ALA A 223 -33.19 -14.08 27.38
CA ALA A 223 -33.77 -13.87 26.06
C ALA A 223 -34.97 -14.81 26.01
N THR A 224 -36.17 -14.25 26.18
CA THR A 224 -37.40 -14.98 25.90
C THR A 224 -37.25 -15.48 24.47
N PRO A 225 -37.26 -16.80 24.23
CA PRO A 225 -37.08 -17.34 22.88
C PRO A 225 -38.19 -16.77 22.02
N VAL A 226 -37.84 -15.79 21.18
CA VAL A 226 -38.75 -15.26 20.18
C VAL A 226 -38.96 -16.42 19.21
N PRO A 227 -40.20 -16.90 19.05
CA PRO A 227 -40.50 -17.92 18.05
C PRO A 227 -39.92 -17.46 16.72
N PRO A 228 -39.24 -18.33 15.95
CA PRO A 228 -38.70 -17.95 14.65
C PRO A 228 -39.86 -17.38 13.84
N THR A 229 -39.88 -16.06 13.71
CA THR A 229 -40.82 -15.38 12.85
C THR A 229 -40.28 -15.65 11.47
N ASN A 230 -40.82 -16.70 10.84
CA ASN A 230 -40.65 -17.00 9.44
C ASN A 230 -41.28 -15.86 8.64
N THR A 231 -40.63 -14.70 8.68
CA THR A 231 -40.93 -13.61 7.77
C THR A 231 -40.54 -14.17 6.42
N PRO A 232 -41.49 -14.45 5.51
CA PRO A 232 -41.14 -14.94 4.19
C PRO A 232 -40.18 -13.92 3.60
N ILE A 233 -38.96 -14.38 3.29
CA ILE A 233 -38.00 -13.56 2.56
C ILE A 233 -38.71 -13.15 1.28
N PRO A 234 -38.87 -11.85 1.00
CA PRO A 234 -39.57 -11.40 -0.20
C PRO A 234 -38.90 -12.07 -1.39
N ASN A 235 -39.68 -12.89 -2.10
CA ASN A 235 -39.22 -13.60 -3.27
C ASN A 235 -39.03 -12.58 -4.40
N PHE A 236 -37.84 -11.99 -4.48
CA PHE A 236 -37.50 -11.04 -5.53
C PHE A 236 -37.31 -11.82 -6.82
N THR A 237 -38.29 -11.70 -7.72
CA THR A 237 -38.16 -12.23 -9.08
C THR A 237 -37.63 -11.08 -9.94
N PRO A 238 -36.41 -11.18 -10.50
CA PRO A 238 -35.90 -10.14 -11.37
C PRO A 238 -36.85 -9.95 -12.57
N HIS A 239 -37.25 -8.70 -12.79
CA HIS A 239 -38.10 -8.36 -13.93
C HIS A 239 -37.23 -8.14 -15.16
N TYR A 240 -37.25 -9.13 -16.05
CA TYR A 240 -36.67 -9.01 -17.39
C TYR A 240 -37.71 -8.48 -18.35
N VAL A 241 -37.45 -7.29 -18.89
CA VAL A 241 -38.28 -6.73 -19.94
C VAL A 241 -37.53 -6.91 -21.25
N ASN A 242 -38.14 -7.67 -22.18
CA ASN A 242 -37.70 -7.69 -23.57
C ASN A 242 -37.98 -6.31 -24.16
N SER A 243 -36.95 -5.47 -24.21
CA SER A 243 -37.07 -4.14 -24.79
C SER A 243 -36.45 -4.18 -26.16
N GLY A 244 -37.34 -4.13 -27.15
CA GLY A 244 -36.97 -4.15 -28.55
C GLY A 244 -35.88 -3.12 -28.88
N SER A 245 -34.87 -3.56 -29.63
CA SER A 245 -33.72 -2.80 -30.13
C SER A 245 -32.72 -2.25 -29.09
N SER A 246 -31.42 -2.41 -29.39
CA SER A 246 -30.29 -1.75 -28.71
C SER A 246 -30.06 -0.29 -29.19
N ALA A 247 -30.96 0.25 -30.01
CA ALA A 247 -30.88 1.61 -30.52
C ALA A 247 -30.77 2.64 -29.38
N GLY A 248 -29.77 3.53 -29.48
CA GLY A 248 -29.51 4.58 -28.49
C GLY A 248 -28.65 4.17 -27.30
N CYS A 249 -28.27 2.90 -27.19
CA CYS A 249 -27.34 2.42 -26.16
C CYS A 249 -25.92 2.30 -26.72
N VAL A 250 -24.93 2.58 -25.88
CA VAL A 250 -23.51 2.45 -26.21
C VAL A 250 -23.04 1.03 -25.90
N ARG A 251 -22.28 0.43 -26.80
CA ARG A 251 -21.73 -0.91 -26.55
C ARG A 251 -20.72 -0.83 -25.39
N TRP A 252 -20.76 -1.80 -24.48
CA TRP A 252 -19.86 -1.85 -23.31
C TRP A 252 -18.38 -1.63 -23.65
N SER A 253 -17.92 -2.10 -24.81
CA SER A 253 -16.52 -1.98 -25.25
C SER A 253 -16.08 -0.55 -25.59
N ASN A 254 -17.03 0.35 -25.79
CA ASN A 254 -16.78 1.75 -26.13
C ASN A 254 -16.83 2.66 -24.90
N VAL A 255 -17.20 2.13 -23.73
CA VAL A 255 -17.23 2.90 -22.48
C VAL A 255 -15.81 3.02 -21.95
N THR A 256 -15.40 4.25 -21.65
CA THR A 256 -14.04 4.56 -21.19
C THR A 256 -14.07 5.28 -19.84
N LEU A 257 -12.89 5.47 -19.24
CA LEU A 257 -12.76 6.30 -18.02
C LEU A 257 -13.16 7.77 -18.24
N ALA A 258 -13.21 8.25 -19.50
CA ALA A 258 -13.69 9.60 -19.81
C ALA A 258 -15.23 9.74 -19.71
N ASP A 259 -15.94 8.62 -19.51
CA ASP A 259 -17.38 8.58 -19.35
C ASP A 259 -17.83 8.53 -17.89
N VAL A 260 -16.89 8.46 -16.94
CA VAL A 260 -17.16 8.49 -15.50
C VAL A 260 -17.90 9.77 -15.12
N GLY A 261 -19.00 9.62 -14.37
CA GLY A 261 -19.93 10.69 -13.99
C GLY A 261 -21.03 10.98 -15.01
N LYS A 262 -21.05 10.28 -16.17
CA LYS A 262 -22.14 10.41 -17.15
C LYS A 262 -23.20 9.35 -16.92
N THR A 263 -24.47 9.72 -17.02
CA THR A 263 -25.59 8.77 -17.11
C THR A 263 -25.82 8.37 -18.57
N MET A 264 -25.69 7.08 -18.89
CA MET A 264 -25.84 6.59 -20.26
C MET A 264 -26.41 5.17 -20.31
N CYS A 265 -27.09 4.83 -21.42
CA CYS A 265 -27.50 3.45 -21.68
C CYS A 265 -26.31 2.67 -22.23
N VAL A 266 -26.00 1.53 -21.62
CA VAL A 266 -24.94 0.63 -22.08
C VAL A 266 -25.49 -0.77 -22.28
N TYR A 267 -25.07 -1.42 -23.36
CA TYR A 267 -25.50 -2.78 -23.69
C TYR A 267 -24.34 -3.73 -23.99
N GLY A 268 -24.57 -5.02 -23.77
CA GLY A 268 -23.59 -6.06 -24.02
C GLY A 268 -24.08 -7.47 -23.75
N THR A 269 -23.42 -8.45 -24.38
CA THR A 269 -23.57 -9.86 -24.03
C THR A 269 -22.82 -10.14 -22.74
N VAL A 270 -23.53 -10.55 -21.70
CA VAL A 270 -22.92 -10.93 -20.42
C VAL A 270 -22.10 -12.19 -20.66
N ARG A 271 -20.80 -12.11 -20.39
CA ARG A 271 -19.89 -13.25 -20.49
C ARG A 271 -20.04 -14.17 -19.28
N ARG A 272 -20.08 -13.57 -18.09
CA ARG A 272 -20.14 -14.30 -16.82
C ARG A 272 -20.74 -13.45 -15.73
N THR A 273 -21.61 -14.08 -14.96
CA THR A 273 -22.11 -13.61 -13.68
C THR A 273 -21.46 -14.36 -12.53
N TRP A 274 -21.25 -13.66 -11.42
CA TRP A 274 -20.81 -14.29 -10.17
C TRP A 274 -21.26 -13.46 -8.97
N PHE A 275 -21.48 -14.13 -7.85
CA PHE A 275 -21.90 -13.51 -6.60
C PHE A 275 -20.75 -13.45 -5.61
N SER A 276 -20.54 -12.28 -5.00
CA SER A 276 -19.61 -12.09 -3.90
C SER A 276 -20.35 -12.16 -2.58
N GLU A 277 -20.24 -13.27 -1.85
CA GLU A 277 -20.83 -13.39 -0.50
C GLU A 277 -20.25 -12.35 0.48
N GLN A 278 -19.00 -11.95 0.28
CA GLN A 278 -18.35 -10.96 1.13
C GLN A 278 -18.93 -9.55 0.94
N GLN A 279 -19.34 -9.22 -0.29
CA GLN A 279 -19.84 -7.88 -0.63
C GLN A 279 -21.36 -7.82 -0.79
N TRP A 280 -22.04 -8.98 -0.79
CA TRP A 280 -23.47 -9.10 -1.09
C TRP A 280 -23.85 -8.48 -2.44
N THR A 281 -22.97 -8.70 -3.42
CA THR A 281 -23.04 -8.06 -4.74
C THR A 281 -22.91 -9.10 -5.84
N GLN A 282 -23.81 -9.04 -6.81
CA GLN A 282 -23.70 -9.78 -8.07
C GLN A 282 -22.97 -8.93 -9.10
N TYR A 283 -21.99 -9.53 -9.78
CA TYR A 283 -21.23 -8.89 -10.84
C TYR A 283 -21.61 -9.46 -12.21
N PHE A 284 -21.72 -8.60 -13.21
CA PHE A 284 -21.92 -8.97 -14.61
C PHE A 284 -20.71 -8.46 -15.41
N THR A 285 -19.96 -9.38 -16.00
CA THR A 285 -18.79 -9.05 -16.80
C THR A 285 -19.07 -9.27 -18.28
N PHE A 286 -18.59 -8.37 -19.14
CA PHE A 286 -18.77 -8.44 -20.60
C PHE A 286 -17.51 -8.90 -21.34
N SER A 287 -16.35 -8.89 -20.66
CA SER A 287 -15.02 -9.22 -21.20
C SER A 287 -14.21 -10.08 -20.23
N SER A 288 -13.12 -10.68 -20.71
CA SER A 288 -12.06 -11.22 -19.83
C SER A 288 -11.08 -10.14 -19.37
N ASP A 289 -11.09 -8.98 -20.03
CA ASP A 289 -10.24 -7.88 -19.65
C ASP A 289 -10.72 -7.27 -18.33
N PRO A 290 -9.90 -7.27 -17.25
CA PRO A 290 -10.27 -6.68 -15.97
C PRO A 290 -10.45 -5.15 -16.01
N GLN A 291 -10.01 -4.48 -17.08
CA GLN A 291 -10.20 -3.03 -17.29
C GLN A 291 -11.48 -2.70 -18.05
N ALA A 292 -12.18 -3.70 -18.59
CA ALA A 292 -13.47 -3.49 -19.23
C ALA A 292 -14.56 -3.15 -18.19
N ILE A 293 -15.56 -2.39 -18.62
CA ILE A 293 -16.72 -2.08 -17.78
C ILE A 293 -17.41 -3.36 -17.29
N TYR A 294 -17.86 -3.34 -16.04
CA TYR A 294 -18.72 -4.36 -15.45
C TYR A 294 -19.93 -3.72 -14.78
N PHE A 295 -21.00 -4.49 -14.59
CA PHE A 295 -22.15 -4.06 -13.82
C PHE A 295 -22.08 -4.71 -12.44
N GLN A 296 -22.52 -4.00 -11.41
CA GLN A 296 -22.65 -4.54 -10.06
C GLN A 296 -24.09 -4.32 -9.58
N LYS A 297 -24.72 -5.34 -9.00
CA LYS A 297 -26.06 -5.25 -8.43
C LYS A 297 -25.99 -5.67 -6.97
N PHE A 298 -26.34 -4.76 -6.07
CA PHE A 298 -26.50 -5.08 -4.66
C PHE A 298 -27.84 -5.79 -4.47
N SER A 299 -27.80 -7.12 -4.35
CA SER A 299 -28.99 -7.93 -4.13
C SER A 299 -28.66 -9.21 -3.39
N TYR A 300 -29.60 -9.67 -2.55
CA TYR A 300 -29.53 -10.97 -1.90
C TYR A 300 -29.88 -12.14 -2.83
N VAL A 301 -30.37 -11.85 -4.04
CA VAL A 301 -30.80 -12.86 -5.01
C VAL A 301 -29.80 -12.89 -6.16
N PHE A 302 -29.12 -14.03 -6.29
CA PHE A 302 -28.24 -14.32 -7.42
C PHE A 302 -29.06 -14.81 -8.61
N ASP A 303 -28.94 -14.14 -9.75
CA ASP A 303 -29.52 -14.64 -11.00
C ASP A 303 -28.46 -15.26 -11.93
N PRO A 304 -28.36 -16.60 -12.01
CA PRO A 304 -27.41 -17.29 -12.88
C PRO A 304 -27.81 -17.28 -14.38
N GLY A 305 -29.03 -16.84 -14.73
CA GLY A 305 -29.62 -17.03 -16.05
C GLY A 305 -29.17 -16.03 -17.12
N LEU A 306 -28.31 -15.07 -16.76
CA LEU A 306 -27.89 -13.98 -17.65
C LEU A 306 -26.63 -14.29 -18.47
N ASP A 307 -25.87 -15.32 -18.12
CA ASP A 307 -24.69 -15.72 -18.88
C ASP A 307 -25.05 -16.03 -20.35
N GLY A 308 -24.35 -15.37 -21.28
CA GLY A 308 -24.58 -15.48 -22.72
C GLY A 308 -25.74 -14.63 -23.25
N ARG A 309 -26.51 -13.94 -22.40
CA ARG A 309 -27.62 -13.07 -22.84
C ARG A 309 -27.14 -11.64 -23.09
N CYS A 310 -27.74 -10.97 -24.08
CA CYS A 310 -27.56 -9.53 -24.22
C CYS A 310 -28.43 -8.80 -23.20
N VAL A 311 -27.81 -7.91 -22.45
CA VAL A 311 -28.49 -7.02 -21.50
C VAL A 311 -28.16 -5.57 -21.82
N LYS A 312 -29.10 -4.66 -21.49
CA LYS A 312 -28.88 -3.23 -21.50
C LYS A 312 -29.38 -2.61 -20.20
N PHE A 313 -28.66 -1.60 -19.73
CA PHE A 313 -28.96 -0.88 -18.51
C PHE A 313 -28.60 0.60 -18.68
N THR A 314 -29.38 1.49 -18.07
CA THR A 314 -29.14 2.93 -18.08
C THR A 314 -28.83 3.37 -16.67
N GLY A 315 -27.63 3.88 -16.46
CA GLY A 315 -27.17 4.33 -15.15
C GLY A 315 -25.98 5.27 -15.27
N GLU A 316 -25.52 5.77 -14.13
CA GLU A 316 -24.29 6.56 -14.05
C GLU A 316 -23.07 5.64 -14.12
N ILE A 317 -22.09 5.99 -14.97
CA ILE A 317 -20.80 5.32 -15.00
C ILE A 317 -19.98 5.79 -13.79
N LEU A 318 -19.67 4.87 -12.90
CA LEU A 318 -18.82 5.06 -11.74
C LEU A 318 -17.42 4.50 -12.00
N GLN A 319 -16.49 4.77 -11.09
CA GLN A 319 -15.10 4.30 -11.19
C GLN A 319 -14.67 3.59 -9.92
N SER A 320 -14.15 2.38 -10.08
CA SER A 320 -13.46 1.65 -9.02
C SER A 320 -12.02 1.44 -9.46
N TYR A 321 -11.07 2.09 -8.77
CA TYR A 321 -9.66 2.13 -9.15
C TYR A 321 -9.46 2.62 -10.60
N SER A 322 -9.13 1.73 -11.53
CA SER A 322 -8.92 2.05 -12.96
C SER A 322 -9.93 1.37 -13.87
N THR A 323 -11.06 0.90 -13.34
CA THR A 323 -12.09 0.19 -14.09
C THR A 323 -13.43 0.93 -13.96
N PRO A 324 -14.09 1.30 -15.06
CA PRO A 324 -15.44 1.87 -15.02
C PRO A 324 -16.45 0.78 -14.63
N TYR A 325 -17.51 1.14 -13.92
CA TYR A 325 -18.60 0.23 -13.59
C TYR A 325 -19.95 0.95 -13.54
N MET A 326 -21.05 0.19 -13.55
CA MET A 326 -22.38 0.73 -13.23
C MET A 326 -22.97 0.02 -12.02
N ASP A 327 -23.53 0.81 -11.11
CA ASP A 327 -24.26 0.32 -9.95
C ASP A 327 -25.74 0.16 -10.29
N LEU A 328 -26.28 -1.02 -10.00
CA LEU A 328 -27.68 -1.35 -10.17
C LEU A 328 -28.31 -1.47 -8.80
N LEU A 329 -29.28 -0.61 -8.53
CA LEU A 329 -30.11 -0.67 -7.35
C LEU A 329 -31.02 -1.93 -7.40
N PRO A 330 -31.51 -2.41 -6.25
CA PRO A 330 -32.43 -3.54 -6.20
C PRO A 330 -33.63 -3.40 -7.15
N GLU A 331 -34.21 -2.19 -7.21
CA GLU A 331 -35.36 -1.78 -8.02
C GLU A 331 -35.05 -1.58 -9.51
N ASP A 332 -33.76 -1.53 -9.89
CA ASP A 332 -33.38 -1.28 -11.27
C ASP A 332 -33.71 -2.47 -12.17
N VAL A 333 -34.29 -2.14 -13.32
CA VAL A 333 -34.73 -3.08 -14.35
C VAL A 333 -33.59 -3.34 -15.33
N ILE A 334 -33.23 -4.61 -15.49
CA ILE A 334 -32.31 -5.06 -16.52
C ILE A 334 -33.13 -5.43 -17.76
N TYR A 335 -32.90 -4.74 -18.87
CA TYR A 335 -33.57 -5.01 -20.12
C TYR A 335 -32.77 -6.03 -20.93
N LEU A 336 -33.43 -7.02 -21.51
CA LEU A 336 -32.80 -7.91 -22.48
C LEU A 336 -32.75 -7.19 -23.84
N CYS A 337 -31.63 -7.31 -24.56
CA CYS A 337 -31.57 -6.89 -25.96
C CYS A 337 -32.11 -8.01 -26.86
N ASP A 338 -32.67 -7.63 -28.00
CA ASP A 338 -33.08 -8.55 -29.07
C ASP A 338 -31.91 -9.28 -29.72
#